data_AF-A0A4Y2P0Q8-F1
#
_entry.id   AF-A0A4Y2P0Q8-F1
#
_cell.length_a   1.000
_cell.length_b   1.000
_cell.length_c   1.000
_cell.angle_alpha   90.00
_cell.angle_beta   90.00
_cell.angle_gamma   90.00
#
_symmetry.space_group_name_H-M   'P 1'
#
loop_
_entity.id
_entity.type
_entity.pdbx_description
1 polymer ?
#
loop_
_entity_poly.entity_id
_entity_poly.type
_entity_poly.pdbx_seq_one_letter_code
_entity_poly.pdbx_strand_id
1 'polypeptide(L)'
;MAGVATVSIVGGLDLFFTHTARLMQLERKRRRVPHMKGVVIRSYGGLSSIEVRKDLPIPKILNGDEVLIQVIAAGLDNMDLLVTRGYGRAIRSHLRQYNEHVEDESIILGRECAGIVLKTGKEVTSLSKGDEVWAVSPYCYEGLMAEYVVVKENQVALKPRNLTFEEAASLPYTAIQVCNALLNQANLNSKSAKGKRRMRKKDEITI
;
A
#
# COMPACT_ATOMS: atom_id res chain seq x y z
N MET A 1 44.04 34.37 -58.40
CA MET A 1 45.35 33.84 -57.92
C MET A 1 45.20 33.44 -56.47
N ALA A 2 45.80 32.30 -56.11
CA ALA A 2 45.54 31.53 -54.90
C ALA A 2 45.77 32.30 -53.59
N GLY A 3 44.80 32.19 -52.68
CA GLY A 3 44.95 32.59 -51.29
C GLY A 3 45.40 31.39 -50.45
N VAL A 4 46.48 31.60 -49.71
CA VAL A 4 47.04 30.66 -48.73
C VAL A 4 46.07 30.55 -47.54
N ALA A 5 45.77 29.33 -47.10
CA ALA A 5 45.16 29.09 -45.79
C ALA A 5 45.93 27.99 -45.05
N THR A 6 46.52 28.39 -43.94
CA THR A 6 47.29 27.62 -42.96
C THR A 6 46.38 26.65 -42.20
N VAL A 7 46.95 25.49 -41.86
CA VAL A 7 46.32 24.40 -41.11
C VAL A 7 46.28 24.76 -39.61
N SER A 8 45.09 24.68 -38.99
CA SER A 8 44.94 24.64 -37.53
C SER A 8 44.58 23.22 -37.09
N ILE A 9 45.49 22.61 -36.34
CA ILE A 9 45.31 21.35 -35.63
C ILE A 9 44.73 21.68 -34.25
N VAL A 10 43.41 21.50 -34.04
CA VAL A 10 42.82 20.97 -32.79
C VAL A 10 41.43 20.43 -33.14
N GLY A 11 41.36 19.22 -33.69
CA GLY A 11 40.11 18.48 -33.88
C GLY A 11 40.08 17.31 -32.92
N GLY A 12 39.15 17.33 -31.96
CA GLY A 12 38.84 16.16 -31.14
C GLY A 12 38.77 16.40 -29.64
N LEU A 13 37.81 17.20 -29.17
CA LEU A 13 37.35 17.12 -27.77
C LEU A 13 35.91 17.61 -27.54
N ASP A 14 35.27 18.27 -28.50
CA ASP A 14 33.90 18.80 -28.31
C ASP A 14 32.74 17.81 -28.54
N LEU A 15 32.99 16.68 -29.22
CA LEU A 15 31.93 15.69 -29.48
C LEU A 15 31.66 14.75 -28.29
N PHE A 16 32.64 14.56 -27.41
CA PHE A 16 32.47 13.71 -26.22
C PHE A 16 31.69 14.42 -25.10
N PHE A 17 31.86 15.74 -24.96
CA PHE A 17 31.14 16.52 -23.95
C PHE A 17 29.66 16.72 -24.31
N THR A 18 29.34 16.89 -25.59
CA THR A 18 27.95 17.09 -26.04
C THR A 18 27.15 15.79 -26.03
N HIS A 19 27.76 14.64 -26.34
CA HIS A 19 27.06 13.35 -26.27
C HIS A 19 26.80 12.92 -24.81
N THR A 20 27.79 13.08 -23.93
CA THR A 20 27.63 12.79 -22.49
C THR A 20 26.66 13.75 -21.80
N ALA A 21 26.70 15.05 -22.12
CA ALA A 21 25.71 16.02 -21.60
C ALA A 21 24.28 15.72 -22.09
N ARG A 22 24.11 15.22 -23.32
CA ARG A 22 22.82 14.80 -23.87
C ARG A 22 22.33 13.50 -23.23
N LEU A 23 23.21 12.55 -22.93
CA LEU A 23 22.90 11.34 -22.16
C LEU A 23 22.55 11.69 -20.70
N MET A 24 23.27 12.60 -20.05
CA MET A 24 22.94 13.10 -18.71
C MET A 24 21.62 13.91 -18.70
N GLN A 25 21.30 14.65 -19.76
CA GLN A 25 20.00 15.31 -19.93
C GLN A 25 18.86 14.33 -20.23
N LEU A 26 19.13 13.23 -20.94
CA LEU A 26 18.19 12.15 -21.20
C LEU A 26 17.95 11.29 -19.94
N GLU A 27 18.99 11.03 -19.14
CA GLU A 27 18.88 10.43 -17.80
C GLU A 27 18.13 11.36 -16.83
N ARG A 28 18.38 12.67 -16.85
CA ARG A 28 17.59 13.67 -16.10
C ARG A 28 16.13 13.78 -16.58
N LYS A 29 15.84 13.40 -17.82
CA LYS A 29 14.49 13.33 -18.39
C LYS A 29 13.80 11.99 -18.19
N ARG A 30 14.43 10.99 -17.55
CA ARG A 30 13.65 9.94 -16.88
C ARG A 30 12.76 10.65 -15.88
N ARG A 31 11.45 10.70 -16.16
CA ARG A 31 10.43 11.26 -15.25
C ARG A 31 10.79 10.79 -13.86
N ARG A 32 11.17 11.69 -12.95
CA ARG A 32 11.34 11.34 -11.54
C ARG A 32 10.03 10.70 -11.12
N VAL A 33 10.05 9.39 -10.89
CA VAL A 33 8.89 8.70 -10.35
C VAL A 33 8.64 9.39 -9.02
N PRO A 34 7.46 9.95 -8.78
CA PRO A 34 7.19 10.57 -7.50
C PRO A 34 7.31 9.47 -6.44
N HIS A 35 8.00 9.80 -5.35
CA HIS A 35 8.28 8.86 -4.28
C HIS A 35 7.41 9.20 -3.07
N MET A 36 7.23 8.20 -2.20
CA MET A 36 6.49 8.27 -0.97
C MET A 36 7.24 7.59 0.18
N LYS A 37 6.77 7.87 1.39
CA LYS A 37 7.16 7.15 2.59
C LYS A 37 6.29 5.92 2.81
N GLY A 38 6.87 4.92 3.47
CA GLY A 38 6.14 3.77 3.96
C GLY A 38 6.94 2.98 4.98
N VAL A 39 6.23 2.17 5.77
CA VAL A 39 6.81 1.28 6.76
C VAL A 39 6.98 -0.09 6.13
N VAL A 40 8.22 -0.57 6.08
CA VAL A 40 8.56 -1.80 5.36
C VAL A 40 9.44 -2.73 6.18
N ILE A 41 9.54 -3.98 5.71
CA ILE A 41 10.60 -4.91 6.08
C ILE A 41 11.32 -5.38 4.81
N ARG A 42 12.63 -5.64 4.90
CA ARG A 42 13.43 -6.27 3.82
C ARG A 42 13.78 -7.73 4.11
N SER A 43 13.65 -8.13 5.36
CA SER A 43 13.94 -9.48 5.82
C SER A 43 12.98 -9.84 6.95
N TYR A 44 12.86 -11.13 7.24
CA TYR A 44 11.97 -11.62 8.29
C TYR A 44 12.66 -11.65 9.65
N GLY A 45 13.23 -10.51 10.05
CA GLY A 45 14.03 -10.35 11.28
C GLY A 45 13.22 -9.97 12.52
N GLY A 46 11.89 -9.95 12.45
CA GLY A 46 11.05 -9.42 13.52
C GLY A 46 11.10 -7.89 13.59
N LEU A 47 10.95 -7.32 14.79
CA LEU A 47 10.87 -5.87 14.99
C LEU A 47 12.11 -5.10 14.50
N SER A 48 13.30 -5.70 14.60
CA SER A 48 14.56 -5.06 14.16
C SER A 48 14.66 -4.92 12.64
N SER A 49 13.78 -5.58 11.88
CA SER A 49 13.73 -5.48 10.42
C SER A 49 12.82 -4.36 9.90
N ILE A 50 12.08 -3.69 10.80
CA ILE A 50 11.15 -2.62 10.44
C ILE A 50 11.92 -1.34 10.16
N GLU A 51 11.70 -0.74 8.99
CA GLU A 51 12.25 0.56 8.63
C GLU A 51 11.19 1.48 7.99
N VAL A 52 11.35 2.78 8.19
CA VAL A 52 10.61 3.80 7.41
C VAL A 52 11.44 4.17 6.20
N ARG A 53 10.98 3.76 5.02
CA ARG A 53 11.53 4.24 3.76
C ARG A 53 10.91 5.56 3.34
N LYS A 54 11.66 6.35 2.57
CA LYS A 54 11.25 7.70 2.13
C LYS A 54 11.22 7.86 0.60
N ASP A 55 11.48 6.77 -0.09
CA ASP A 55 11.80 6.70 -1.50
C ASP A 55 11.09 5.52 -2.18
N LEU A 56 9.95 5.08 -1.63
CA LEU A 56 9.11 4.08 -2.29
C LEU A 56 8.42 4.70 -3.52
N PRO A 57 8.27 4.00 -4.65
CA PRO A 57 7.52 4.53 -5.78
C PRO A 57 6.05 4.69 -5.39
N ILE A 58 5.41 5.78 -5.84
CA ILE A 58 3.94 5.91 -5.69
C ILE A 58 3.26 4.90 -6.61
N PRO A 59 2.39 4.01 -6.08
CA PRO A 59 1.68 3.02 -6.89
C PRO A 59 0.71 3.71 -7.85
N LYS A 60 0.45 3.05 -8.98
CA LYS A 60 -0.47 3.53 -10.02
C LYS A 60 -1.57 2.52 -10.20
N ILE A 61 -2.75 2.98 -10.61
CA ILE A 61 -3.82 2.09 -11.05
C ILE A 61 -3.37 1.38 -12.33
N LEU A 62 -3.30 0.05 -12.25
CA LEU A 62 -2.97 -0.85 -13.35
C LEU A 62 -4.23 -1.55 -13.88
N ASN A 63 -5.19 -1.84 -13.00
CA ASN A 63 -6.42 -2.57 -13.32
C ASN A 63 -7.68 -1.70 -13.22
N GLY A 64 -8.76 -2.15 -13.88
CA GLY A 64 -10.03 -1.43 -13.92
C GLY A 64 -10.75 -1.36 -12.56
N ASP A 65 -10.55 -2.36 -11.71
CA ASP A 65 -11.19 -2.57 -10.40
C ASP A 65 -10.41 -1.96 -9.23
N GLU A 66 -9.42 -1.11 -9.50
CA GLU A 66 -8.50 -0.58 -8.50
C GLU A 66 -8.82 0.85 -8.05
N VAL A 67 -8.46 1.16 -6.82
CA VAL A 67 -8.65 2.47 -6.18
C VAL A 67 -7.31 2.92 -5.60
N LEU A 68 -6.89 4.13 -5.96
CA LEU A 68 -5.74 4.81 -5.38
C LEU A 68 -6.19 5.69 -4.22
N ILE A 69 -5.66 5.41 -3.03
CA ILE A 69 -6.00 6.10 -1.78
C ILE A 69 -4.79 6.87 -1.28
N GLN A 70 -4.99 8.12 -0.87
CA GLN A 70 -4.07 8.85 -0.01
C GLN A 70 -4.36 8.48 1.44
N VAL A 71 -3.40 7.84 2.10
CA VAL A 71 -3.57 7.37 3.47
C VAL A 71 -3.37 8.54 4.44
N ILE A 72 -4.30 8.68 5.38
CA ILE A 72 -4.22 9.65 6.48
C ILE A 72 -3.81 8.95 7.77
N ALA A 73 -4.40 7.78 8.05
CA ALA A 73 -4.09 6.96 9.20
C ALA A 73 -4.04 5.48 8.81
N ALA A 74 -3.20 4.71 9.49
CA ALA A 74 -3.09 3.26 9.33
C ALA A 74 -3.08 2.57 10.69
N GLY A 75 -3.78 1.45 10.78
CA GLY A 75 -3.81 0.61 11.98
C GLY A 75 -2.63 -0.36 12.01
N LEU A 76 -2.28 -0.79 13.22
CA LEU A 76 -1.27 -1.82 13.47
C LEU A 76 -1.94 -3.00 14.18
N ASP A 77 -1.76 -4.20 13.67
CA ASP A 77 -2.30 -5.43 14.25
C ASP A 77 -1.16 -6.40 14.64
N ASN A 78 -1.44 -7.35 15.55
CA ASN A 78 -0.56 -8.48 15.84
C ASN A 78 -0.16 -9.25 14.58
N MET A 79 -1.02 -9.28 13.57
CA MET A 79 -0.70 -9.87 12.27
C MET A 79 0.50 -9.23 11.60
N ASP A 80 0.72 -7.92 11.76
CA ASP A 80 1.90 -7.25 11.20
C ASP A 80 3.19 -7.75 11.87
N LEU A 81 3.16 -7.99 13.19
CA LEU A 81 4.27 -8.61 13.91
C LEU A 81 4.57 -10.01 13.41
N LEU A 82 3.54 -10.82 13.14
CA LEU A 82 3.72 -12.15 12.58
C LEU A 82 4.30 -12.08 11.16
N VAL A 83 3.88 -11.12 10.34
CA VAL A 83 4.45 -10.87 9.01
C VAL A 83 5.94 -10.57 9.10
N THR A 84 6.38 -9.75 10.07
CA THR A 84 7.82 -9.46 10.29
C THR A 84 8.65 -10.70 10.64
N ARG A 85 8.02 -11.78 11.12
CA ARG A 85 8.67 -13.05 11.47
C ARG A 85 8.53 -14.12 10.38
N GLY A 86 7.96 -13.79 9.22
CA GLY A 86 7.82 -14.72 8.10
C GLY A 86 6.46 -15.36 7.95
N TYR A 87 5.46 -14.97 8.75
CA TYR A 87 4.10 -15.47 8.56
C TYR A 87 3.58 -15.10 7.17
N GLY A 88 3.03 -16.10 6.47
CA GLY A 88 2.56 -15.95 5.10
C GLY A 88 3.65 -15.77 4.04
N ARG A 89 4.96 -15.95 4.38
CA ARG A 89 6.05 -15.80 3.40
C ARG A 89 5.84 -16.64 2.14
N ALA A 90 5.54 -17.93 2.29
CA ALA A 90 5.40 -18.84 1.15
C ALA A 90 4.27 -18.41 0.21
N ILE A 91 3.09 -18.10 0.76
CA ILE A 91 1.94 -17.66 -0.03
C ILE A 91 2.17 -16.28 -0.64
N ARG A 92 2.80 -15.34 0.09
CA ARG A 92 3.15 -14.01 -0.43
C ARG A 92 4.14 -14.12 -1.58
N SER A 93 5.18 -14.93 -1.46
CA SER A 93 6.13 -15.18 -2.55
C SER A 93 5.44 -15.75 -3.79
N HIS A 94 4.49 -16.68 -3.60
CA HIS A 94 3.70 -17.21 -4.70
C HIS A 94 2.75 -16.17 -5.33
N LEU A 95 2.13 -15.30 -4.53
CA LEU A 95 1.19 -14.29 -5.06
C LEU A 95 1.91 -13.10 -5.68
N ARG A 96 3.11 -12.75 -5.21
CA ARG A 96 3.94 -11.66 -5.76
C ARG A 96 4.22 -11.82 -7.24
N GLN A 97 4.35 -13.04 -7.75
CA GLN A 97 4.57 -13.29 -9.18
C GLN A 97 3.40 -12.82 -10.07
N TYR A 98 2.22 -12.58 -9.49
CA TYR A 98 1.03 -12.07 -10.16
C TYR A 98 0.69 -10.64 -9.76
N ASN A 99 1.52 -10.00 -8.92
CA ASN A 99 1.28 -8.63 -8.46
C ASN A 99 2.14 -7.64 -9.23
N GLU A 100 1.54 -7.00 -10.22
CA GLU A 100 2.19 -6.01 -11.08
C GLU A 100 2.60 -4.73 -10.35
N HIS A 101 2.13 -4.50 -9.12
CA HIS A 101 2.53 -3.35 -8.29
C HIS A 101 3.86 -3.56 -7.55
N VAL A 102 4.44 -4.76 -7.59
CA VAL A 102 5.67 -5.09 -6.86
C VAL A 102 6.88 -4.77 -7.72
N GLU A 103 7.45 -3.59 -7.51
CA GLU A 103 8.72 -3.16 -8.14
C GLU A 103 9.92 -3.32 -7.19
N ASP A 104 9.68 -3.60 -5.90
CA ASP A 104 10.68 -3.64 -4.82
C ASP A 104 10.53 -4.93 -4.00
N GLU A 105 11.64 -5.49 -3.51
CA GLU A 105 11.64 -6.69 -2.65
C GLU A 105 11.15 -6.39 -1.21
N SER A 106 11.05 -5.11 -0.85
CA SER A 106 10.51 -4.63 0.41
C SER A 106 9.03 -5.01 0.55
N ILE A 107 8.63 -5.37 1.76
CA ILE A 107 7.24 -5.70 2.09
C ILE A 107 6.66 -4.53 2.88
N ILE A 108 5.63 -3.87 2.36
CA ILE A 108 4.92 -2.82 3.11
C ILE A 108 4.07 -3.49 4.20
N LEU A 109 4.14 -2.97 5.42
CA LEU A 109 3.36 -3.45 6.58
C LEU A 109 1.97 -2.80 6.66
N GLY A 110 1.14 -3.27 7.59
CA GLY A 110 -0.20 -2.73 7.88
C GLY A 110 -1.29 -3.43 7.10
N ARG A 111 -2.35 -3.84 7.78
CA ARG A 111 -3.50 -4.55 7.19
C ARG A 111 -4.74 -3.69 7.00
N GLU A 112 -4.72 -2.47 7.51
CA GLU A 112 -5.84 -1.54 7.44
C GLU A 112 -5.35 -0.09 7.36
N CYS A 113 -6.15 0.76 6.70
CA CYS A 113 -5.94 2.19 6.70
C CYS A 113 -7.27 2.95 6.53
N ALA A 114 -7.21 4.26 6.77
CA ALA A 114 -8.25 5.21 6.39
C ALA A 114 -7.62 6.41 5.67
N GLY A 115 -8.35 6.93 4.68
CA GLY A 115 -7.81 7.94 3.79
C GLY A 115 -8.83 8.46 2.78
N ILE A 116 -8.32 9.14 1.75
CA ILE A 116 -9.13 9.79 0.72
C ILE A 116 -8.85 9.15 -0.64
N VAL A 117 -9.91 8.85 -1.39
CA VAL A 117 -9.78 8.37 -2.77
C VAL A 117 -9.21 9.47 -3.66
N LEU A 118 -8.04 9.24 -4.24
CA LEU A 118 -7.42 10.15 -5.21
C LEU A 118 -7.86 9.86 -6.65
N LYS A 119 -8.00 8.57 -6.97
CA LYS A 119 -8.33 8.11 -8.30
C LYS A 119 -8.97 6.72 -8.24
N THR A 120 -9.84 6.43 -9.19
CA THR A 120 -10.46 5.13 -9.39
C THR A 120 -10.12 4.58 -10.78
N GLY A 121 -10.13 3.26 -10.89
CA GLY A 121 -10.11 2.54 -12.16
C GLY A 121 -11.44 2.68 -12.87
N LYS A 122 -11.45 2.35 -14.16
CA LYS A 122 -12.61 2.54 -15.04
C LYS A 122 -13.82 1.63 -14.72
N GLU A 123 -13.61 0.57 -13.94
CA GLU A 123 -14.64 -0.43 -13.59
C GLU A 123 -15.15 -0.23 -12.15
N VAL A 124 -14.54 0.67 -11.39
CA VAL A 124 -15.01 1.07 -10.07
C VAL A 124 -16.30 1.87 -10.21
N THR A 125 -17.34 1.48 -9.47
CA THR A 125 -18.68 2.07 -9.57
C THR A 125 -19.23 2.60 -8.25
N SER A 126 -18.71 2.12 -7.12
CA SER A 126 -19.20 2.43 -5.77
C SER A 126 -18.45 3.57 -5.08
N LEU A 127 -17.33 4.02 -5.66
CA LEU A 127 -16.42 5.01 -5.10
C LEU A 127 -16.07 6.09 -6.11
N SER A 128 -15.80 7.30 -5.61
CA SER A 128 -15.41 8.46 -6.39
C SER A 128 -14.25 9.21 -5.75
N LYS A 129 -13.53 10.00 -6.57
CA LYS A 129 -12.48 10.88 -6.07
C LYS A 129 -13.03 11.81 -4.99
N GLY A 130 -12.32 11.91 -3.87
CA GLY A 130 -12.68 12.74 -2.72
C GLY A 130 -13.43 11.97 -1.62
N ASP A 131 -13.85 10.73 -1.87
CA ASP A 131 -14.50 9.91 -0.85
C ASP A 131 -13.54 9.61 0.31
N GLU A 132 -14.06 9.74 1.53
CA GLU A 132 -13.38 9.29 2.75
C GLU A 132 -13.65 7.81 2.97
N VAL A 133 -12.59 7.01 2.96
CA VAL A 133 -12.67 5.55 2.96
C VAL A 133 -11.83 4.93 4.05
N TRP A 134 -12.18 3.70 4.40
CA TRP A 134 -11.29 2.75 5.04
C TRP A 134 -10.99 1.58 4.09
N ALA A 135 -9.85 0.93 4.26
CA ALA A 135 -9.45 -0.18 3.42
C ALA A 135 -8.83 -1.29 4.26
N VAL A 136 -8.91 -2.52 3.75
CA VAL A 136 -8.33 -3.70 4.37
C VAL A 136 -7.52 -4.51 3.36
N SER A 137 -6.36 -4.99 3.76
CA SER A 137 -5.51 -5.85 2.92
C SER A 137 -5.28 -7.19 3.61
N PRO A 138 -5.50 -8.34 2.92
CA PRO A 138 -5.09 -9.65 3.42
C PRO A 138 -3.60 -9.71 3.74
N TYR A 139 -3.19 -10.49 4.74
CA TYR A 139 -1.78 -10.62 5.15
C TYR A 139 -0.82 -11.14 4.06
N CYS A 140 -1.37 -11.76 3.02
CA CYS A 140 -0.63 -12.30 1.89
C CYS A 140 -0.41 -11.30 0.74
N TYR A 141 -1.02 -10.11 0.81
CA TYR A 141 -0.85 -9.00 -0.13
C TYR A 141 -0.01 -7.86 0.46
N GLU A 142 0.30 -6.86 -0.37
CA GLU A 142 0.99 -5.64 0.08
C GLU A 142 0.22 -4.92 1.19
N GLY A 143 0.97 -4.25 2.06
CA GLY A 143 0.41 -3.52 3.19
C GLY A 143 -0.05 -2.12 2.86
N LEU A 144 -0.68 -1.52 3.88
CA LEU A 144 -1.36 -0.24 3.78
C LEU A 144 -0.68 0.90 4.57
N MET A 145 0.44 0.63 5.24
CA MET A 145 1.24 1.66 5.92
C MET A 145 2.22 2.38 4.97
N ALA A 146 1.66 3.10 4.00
CA ALA A 146 2.37 4.01 3.11
C ALA A 146 1.52 5.25 2.82
N GLU A 147 2.13 6.35 2.37
CA GLU A 147 1.37 7.59 2.10
C GLU A 147 0.32 7.41 0.98
N TYR A 148 0.56 6.48 0.05
CA TYR A 148 -0.38 6.12 -1.02
C TYR A 148 -0.45 4.61 -1.20
N VAL A 149 -1.67 4.10 -1.43
CA VAL A 149 -1.91 2.66 -1.62
C VAL A 149 -2.86 2.44 -2.78
N VAL A 150 -2.65 1.35 -3.52
CA VAL A 150 -3.62 0.85 -4.51
C VAL A 150 -4.19 -0.46 -3.98
N VAL A 151 -5.52 -0.52 -3.98
CA VAL A 151 -6.30 -1.67 -3.50
C VAL A 151 -7.45 -1.91 -4.45
N LYS A 152 -8.03 -3.11 -4.42
CA LYS A 152 -9.23 -3.43 -5.20
C LYS A 152 -10.47 -2.77 -4.59
N GLU A 153 -11.47 -2.45 -5.40
CA GLU A 153 -12.73 -1.86 -4.93
C GLU A 153 -13.38 -2.70 -3.82
N ASN A 154 -13.31 -4.04 -3.92
CA ASN A 154 -13.87 -4.94 -2.91
C ASN A 154 -13.12 -4.97 -1.56
N GLN A 155 -12.00 -4.26 -1.45
CA GLN A 155 -11.21 -4.09 -0.23
C GLN A 155 -11.47 -2.74 0.46
N VAL A 156 -12.33 -1.91 -0.13
CA VAL A 156 -12.55 -0.52 0.28
C VAL A 156 -14.02 -0.28 0.55
N ALA A 157 -14.30 0.55 1.54
CA ALA A 157 -15.64 1.07 1.79
C ALA A 157 -15.55 2.50 2.32
N LEU A 158 -16.65 3.24 2.23
CA LEU A 158 -16.75 4.54 2.88
C LEU A 158 -16.54 4.39 4.39
N LYS A 159 -15.71 5.26 4.99
CA LYS A 159 -15.60 5.27 6.44
C LYS A 159 -16.89 5.83 7.07
N PRO A 160 -17.26 5.43 8.30
CA PRO A 160 -18.34 6.07 9.02
C PRO A 160 -18.09 7.59 9.17
N ARG A 161 -19.11 8.40 8.85
CA ARG A 161 -19.00 9.87 8.86
C ARG A 161 -18.69 10.47 10.24
N ASN A 162 -19.07 9.76 11.30
CA ASN A 162 -18.89 10.19 12.69
C ASN A 162 -17.55 9.77 13.29
N LEU A 163 -16.67 9.11 12.52
CA LEU A 163 -15.33 8.73 12.96
C LEU A 163 -14.28 9.62 12.29
N THR A 164 -13.27 9.98 13.06
CA THR A 164 -12.00 10.51 12.56
C THR A 164 -11.28 9.46 11.70
N PHE A 165 -10.23 9.86 10.97
CA PHE A 165 -9.45 8.90 10.19
C PHE A 165 -8.71 7.91 11.09
N GLU A 166 -8.21 8.37 12.24
CA GLU A 166 -7.51 7.57 13.23
C GLU A 166 -8.43 6.52 13.85
N GLU A 167 -9.65 6.91 14.25
CA GLU A 167 -10.66 5.98 14.75
C GLU A 167 -11.08 4.98 13.66
N ALA A 168 -11.31 5.46 12.44
CA ALA A 168 -11.69 4.60 11.33
C ALA A 168 -10.59 3.61 10.94
N ALA A 169 -9.32 4.01 11.00
CA ALA A 169 -8.19 3.14 10.66
C ALA A 169 -7.93 2.03 11.68
N SER A 170 -8.57 2.08 12.86
CA SER A 170 -8.36 1.11 13.96
C SER A 170 -9.31 -0.10 13.94
N LEU A 171 -10.25 -0.14 12.98
CA LEU A 171 -11.40 -1.04 13.00
C LEU A 171 -11.43 -2.13 11.91
N PRO A 172 -11.19 -1.85 10.61
CA PRO A 172 -11.56 -2.73 9.51
C PRO A 172 -11.09 -4.18 9.63
N TYR A 173 -9.81 -4.39 9.91
CA TYR A 173 -9.19 -5.71 9.93
C TYR A 173 -9.68 -6.54 11.12
N THR A 174 -9.74 -5.94 12.31
CA THR A 174 -10.28 -6.61 13.50
C THR A 174 -11.78 -6.86 13.37
N ALA A 175 -12.54 -5.89 12.85
CA ALA A 175 -13.98 -6.01 12.68
C ALA A 175 -14.34 -7.16 11.72
N ILE A 176 -13.62 -7.32 10.60
CA ILE A 176 -13.85 -8.43 9.67
C ILE A 176 -13.56 -9.78 10.34
N GLN A 177 -12.49 -9.90 11.13
CA GLN A 177 -12.19 -11.12 11.85
C GLN A 177 -13.28 -11.48 12.87
N VAL A 178 -13.75 -10.50 13.64
CA VAL A 178 -14.84 -10.69 14.62
C VAL A 178 -16.14 -11.06 13.92
N CYS A 179 -16.51 -10.35 12.84
CA CYS A 179 -17.70 -10.66 12.06
C CYS A 179 -17.63 -12.07 11.46
N ASN A 180 -16.49 -12.49 10.93
CA ASN A 180 -16.32 -13.84 10.41
C ASN A 180 -16.45 -14.90 11.51
N ALA A 181 -15.83 -14.68 12.67
CA ALA A 181 -15.93 -15.60 13.81
C ALA A 181 -17.38 -15.72 14.32
N LEU A 182 -18.08 -14.60 14.49
CA LEU A 182 -19.45 -14.60 15.00
C LEU A 182 -20.46 -15.12 13.98
N LEU A 183 -20.45 -14.58 12.76
CA LEU A 183 -21.51 -14.81 11.78
C LEU A 183 -21.27 -16.09 10.97
N ASN A 184 -20.04 -16.36 10.56
CA ASN A 184 -19.75 -17.49 9.67
C ASN A 184 -19.34 -18.75 10.44
N GLN A 185 -18.47 -18.62 11.46
CA GLN A 185 -17.98 -19.78 12.21
C GLN A 185 -18.94 -20.19 13.33
N ALA A 186 -19.36 -19.24 14.17
CA ALA A 186 -20.30 -19.52 15.27
C ALA A 186 -21.78 -19.54 14.81
N ASN A 187 -22.05 -19.16 13.56
CA ASN A 187 -23.39 -19.03 12.98
C ASN A 187 -24.34 -18.23 13.90
N LEU A 188 -23.83 -17.16 14.51
CA LEU A 188 -24.58 -16.33 15.45
C LEU A 188 -25.55 -15.43 14.69
N ASN A 189 -26.84 -15.71 14.84
CA ASN A 189 -27.91 -14.97 14.19
C ASN A 189 -29.16 -14.97 15.09
N SER A 190 -30.21 -14.26 14.68
CA SER A 190 -31.45 -14.14 15.47
C SER A 190 -32.10 -15.48 15.81
N LYS A 191 -31.93 -16.50 14.96
CA LYS A 191 -32.45 -17.86 15.20
C LYS A 191 -31.56 -18.64 16.17
N SER A 192 -30.25 -18.65 15.93
CA SER A 192 -29.28 -19.42 16.74
C SER A 192 -29.00 -18.80 18.11
N ALA A 193 -29.32 -17.51 18.31
CA ALA A 193 -29.22 -16.83 19.60
C ALA A 193 -30.45 -17.05 20.49
N LYS A 194 -31.57 -17.56 19.96
CA LYS A 194 -32.81 -17.77 20.72
C LYS A 194 -32.60 -18.82 21.81
N GLY A 195 -32.94 -18.47 23.07
CA GLY A 195 -32.81 -19.37 24.22
C GLY A 195 -31.40 -19.52 24.80
N LYS A 196 -30.37 -18.94 24.16
CA LYS A 196 -29.02 -18.92 24.73
C LYS A 196 -28.94 -17.94 25.91
N ARG A 197 -28.16 -18.30 26.94
CA ARG A 197 -27.97 -17.50 28.16
C ARG A 197 -27.39 -16.13 27.78
N ARG A 198 -28.12 -15.06 28.10
CA ARG A 198 -27.60 -13.69 28.01
C ARG A 198 -26.82 -13.42 29.28
N MET A 199 -25.51 -13.26 29.15
CA MET A 199 -24.66 -12.83 30.26
C MET A 199 -25.13 -11.43 30.68
N ARG A 200 -25.58 -11.29 31.93
CA ARG A 200 -26.00 -10.00 32.48
C ARG A 200 -24.76 -9.33 33.08
N LYS A 201 -24.70 -8.00 33.02
CA LYS A 201 -23.56 -7.14 33.41
C LYS A 201 -23.02 -7.30 34.85
N LYS A 202 -23.52 -8.26 35.65
CA LYS A 202 -23.08 -8.53 37.03
C LYS A 202 -21.95 -9.56 37.15
N ASP A 203 -21.61 -10.24 36.07
CA ASP A 203 -20.50 -11.20 36.06
C ASP A 203 -19.28 -10.47 35.47
N GLU A 204 -18.55 -9.73 36.31
CA GLU A 204 -17.31 -9.05 35.91
C GLU A 204 -16.29 -10.08 35.39
N ILE A 205 -15.80 -9.85 34.17
CA ILE A 205 -14.62 -10.50 33.64
C ILE A 205 -13.44 -9.67 34.13
N THR A 206 -12.78 -10.13 35.19
CA THR A 206 -11.45 -9.64 35.54
C THR A 206 -10.48 -10.13 34.48
N ILE A 207 -9.84 -9.19 33.75
CA ILE A 207 -8.76 -9.47 32.79
C ILE A 207 -7.49 -9.78 33.58
#